data_AF-A0A4R6ZQV7-F1
#
_entry.id   AF-A0A4R6ZQV7-F1
#
_cell.length_a   1.000
_cell.length_b   1.000
_cell.length_c   1.000
_cell.angle_alpha   90.00
_cell.angle_beta   90.00
_cell.angle_gamma   90.00
#
_symmetry.space_group_name_H-M   'P 1'
#
loop_
_entity.id
_entity.type
_entity.pdbx_description
1 polymer ?
#
loop_
_entity_poly.entity_id
_entity_poly.type
_entity_poly.pdbx_seq_one_letter_code
_entity_poly.pdbx_strand_id
1 'polypeptide(L)'
;MMKKICRYLSPLLIAALVLGSLPVAAAPASPGSGLVTTQDALNVERTQGDRERIHEILARDDVQEQLVAQGVDPAEVEARVAALSDAEAAQMADQLEQLPAGASVVGALFAVFVILLVTDILGLTNVFPFTR
;
A
#
# COMPACT_ATOMS: atom_id res chain seq x y z
N MET A 1 28.39 -10.37 57.68
CA MET A 1 27.54 -9.35 57.00
C MET A 1 26.74 -9.92 55.81
N MET A 2 27.16 -11.02 55.17
CA MET A 2 26.51 -11.62 53.99
C MET A 2 25.17 -12.37 54.24
N LYS A 3 24.91 -12.86 55.45
CA LYS A 3 23.66 -13.59 55.78
C LYS A 3 22.41 -12.70 55.77
N LYS A 4 22.57 -11.39 56.00
CA LYS A 4 21.46 -10.42 56.00
C LYS A 4 20.99 -10.10 54.58
N ILE A 5 21.92 -10.09 53.62
CA ILE A 5 21.68 -9.77 52.20
C ILE A 5 20.85 -10.87 51.52
N CYS A 6 21.16 -12.15 51.76
CA CYS A 6 20.34 -13.27 51.27
C CYS A 6 18.91 -13.28 51.84
N ARG A 7 18.71 -12.75 53.06
CA ARG A 7 17.40 -12.73 53.73
C ARG A 7 16.42 -11.71 53.12
N TYR A 8 16.95 -10.64 52.51
CA TYR A 8 16.15 -9.67 51.75
C TYR A 8 16.07 -9.99 50.26
N LEU A 9 17.05 -10.70 49.70
CA LEU A 9 17.02 -11.19 48.30
C LEU A 9 15.96 -12.27 48.09
N SER A 10 15.74 -13.18 49.04
CA SER A 10 14.74 -14.26 48.92
C SER A 10 13.31 -13.78 48.65
N PRO A 11 12.72 -12.84 49.44
CA PRO A 11 11.37 -12.36 49.14
C PRO A 11 11.30 -11.56 47.84
N LEU A 12 12.38 -10.87 47.45
CA LEU A 12 12.45 -10.09 46.21
C LEU A 12 12.49 -11.00 44.96
N LEU A 13 13.21 -12.13 45.03
CA LEU A 13 13.28 -13.11 43.96
C LEU A 13 11.96 -13.89 43.83
N ILE A 14 11.29 -14.19 44.95
CA ILE A 14 9.95 -14.82 44.95
C ILE A 14 8.91 -13.85 44.35
N ALA A 15 8.95 -12.57 44.71
CA ALA A 15 8.07 -11.56 44.12
C ALA A 15 8.30 -11.42 42.60
N ALA A 16 9.56 -11.39 42.15
CA ALA A 16 9.89 -11.33 40.72
C ALA A 16 9.39 -12.57 39.95
N LEU A 17 9.45 -13.76 40.56
CA LEU A 17 9.00 -15.00 39.93
C LEU A 17 7.46 -15.08 39.84
N VAL A 18 6.75 -14.57 40.86
CA VAL A 18 5.27 -14.55 40.89
C VAL A 18 4.69 -13.50 39.94
N LEU A 19 5.36 -12.36 39.76
CA LEU A 19 4.98 -11.39 38.71
C LEU A 19 5.29 -11.90 37.29
N GLY A 20 6.23 -12.83 37.13
CA GLY A 20 6.56 -13.46 35.84
C GLY A 20 5.66 -14.63 35.44
N SER A 21 4.82 -15.14 36.35
CA SER A 21 3.93 -16.28 36.11
C SER A 21 2.47 -15.92 35.81
N LEU A 22 2.21 -14.66 35.43
CA LEU A 22 0.92 -14.32 34.81
C LEU A 22 0.91 -14.89 33.39
N PRO A 23 -0.07 -15.71 33.00
CA PRO A 23 -0.18 -16.17 31.64
C PRO A 23 -0.40 -14.96 30.74
N VAL A 24 0.51 -14.74 29.79
CA VAL A 24 0.29 -13.83 28.66
C VAL A 24 -0.87 -14.40 27.84
N ALA A 25 -2.10 -14.09 28.24
CA ALA A 25 -3.30 -14.28 27.45
C ALA A 25 -3.34 -13.18 26.37
N ALA A 26 -2.35 -13.20 25.48
CA ALA A 26 -2.27 -12.36 24.29
C ALA A 26 -1.33 -13.01 23.27
N ALA A 27 -1.62 -14.27 22.93
CA ALA A 27 -1.20 -14.82 21.65
C ALA A 27 -2.49 -15.06 20.86
N PRO A 28 -2.75 -14.36 19.74
CA PRO A 28 -3.70 -14.89 18.78
C PRO A 28 -3.16 -16.26 18.39
N ALA A 29 -3.95 -17.29 18.68
CA ALA A 29 -3.69 -18.65 18.23
C ALA A 29 -3.35 -18.57 16.73
N SER A 30 -2.13 -18.91 16.34
CA SER A 30 -1.83 -19.19 14.95
C SER A 30 -2.62 -20.45 14.61
N PRO A 31 -3.63 -20.42 13.70
CA PRO A 31 -4.28 -21.62 13.25
C PRO A 31 -3.37 -22.25 12.19
N GLY A 32 -2.25 -22.82 12.65
CA GLY A 32 -1.49 -23.77 11.86
C GLY A 32 -2.25 -25.10 11.86
N SER A 33 -2.78 -25.48 10.70
CA SER A 33 -3.50 -26.74 10.42
C SER A 33 -5.02 -26.70 10.63
N GLY A 34 -5.76 -26.34 9.59
CA GLY A 34 -7.19 -26.61 9.52
C GLY A 34 -7.90 -25.95 8.35
N LEU A 35 -7.99 -26.67 7.22
CA LEU A 35 -8.86 -26.41 6.06
C LEU A 35 -8.59 -25.08 5.32
N VAL A 36 -8.12 -25.18 4.07
CA VAL A 36 -8.27 -24.07 3.11
C VAL A 36 -9.76 -23.86 2.93
N THR A 37 -10.30 -22.84 3.58
CA THR A 37 -11.68 -22.41 3.37
C THR A 37 -11.77 -21.74 2.01
N THR A 38 -12.95 -21.76 1.37
CA THR A 38 -13.21 -20.93 0.18
C THR A 38 -12.82 -19.47 0.43
N GLN A 39 -12.89 -18.98 1.67
CA GLN A 39 -12.42 -17.65 2.04
C GLN A 39 -10.91 -17.45 1.80
N ASP A 40 -10.08 -18.46 2.02
CA ASP A 40 -8.62 -18.37 1.80
C ASP A 40 -8.32 -18.40 0.30
N ALA A 41 -9.03 -19.22 -0.47
CA ALA A 41 -8.92 -19.21 -1.94
C ALA A 41 -9.32 -17.85 -2.53
N LEU A 42 -10.41 -17.26 -2.05
CA LEU A 42 -10.85 -15.92 -2.44
C LEU A 42 -9.87 -14.83 -1.99
N ASN A 43 -9.13 -15.04 -0.90
CA ASN A 43 -8.10 -14.10 -0.44
C ASN A 43 -6.87 -14.15 -1.34
N VAL A 44 -6.43 -15.35 -1.73
CA VAL A 44 -5.33 -15.54 -2.69
C VAL A 44 -5.67 -14.92 -4.05
N GLU A 45 -6.89 -15.10 -4.55
CA GLU A 45 -7.35 -14.45 -5.79
C GLU A 45 -7.33 -12.92 -5.68
N ARG A 46 -7.78 -12.36 -4.55
CA ARG A 46 -7.71 -10.91 -4.31
C ARG A 46 -6.27 -10.40 -4.31
N THR A 47 -5.38 -11.09 -3.59
CA THR A 47 -3.96 -10.73 -3.53
C THR A 47 -3.28 -10.82 -4.91
N GLN A 48 -3.59 -11.83 -5.72
CA GLN A 48 -3.08 -11.88 -7.10
C GLN A 48 -3.59 -10.70 -7.92
N GLY A 49 -4.88 -10.34 -7.80
CA GLY A 49 -5.44 -9.16 -8.44
C GLY A 49 -4.80 -7.85 -7.98
N ASP A 50 -4.42 -7.73 -6.70
CA ASP A 50 -3.75 -6.53 -6.17
C ASP A 50 -2.34 -6.35 -6.77
N ARG A 51 -1.58 -7.44 -6.93
CA ARG A 51 -0.28 -7.40 -7.62
C ARG A 51 -0.44 -7.07 -9.11
N GLU A 52 -1.42 -7.64 -9.79
CA GLU A 52 -1.72 -7.33 -11.20
C GLU A 52 -2.06 -5.85 -11.40
N ARG A 53 -2.84 -5.26 -10.49
CA ARG A 53 -3.16 -3.81 -10.53
C ARG A 53 -1.92 -2.95 -10.39
N ILE A 54 -1.03 -3.27 -9.44
CA ILE A 54 0.24 -2.55 -9.27
C ILE A 54 1.07 -2.64 -10.56
N HIS A 55 1.15 -3.83 -11.16
CA HIS A 55 1.86 -4.04 -12.42
C HIS A 55 1.24 -3.24 -13.58
N GLU A 56 -0.09 -3.20 -13.70
CA GLU A 56 -0.77 -2.43 -14.74
C GLU A 56 -0.43 -0.94 -14.66
N ILE A 57 -0.40 -0.38 -13.44
CA ILE A 57 -0.05 1.03 -13.23
C ILE A 57 1.42 1.29 -13.56
N LEU A 58 2.33 0.42 -13.10
CA LEU A 58 3.76 0.54 -13.37
C LEU A 58 4.12 0.32 -14.85
N ALA A 59 3.32 -0.48 -15.57
CA ALA A 59 3.52 -0.74 -16.99
C ALA A 59 3.15 0.46 -17.88
N ARG A 60 2.46 1.48 -17.35
CA ARG A 60 2.11 2.66 -18.15
C ARG A 60 3.36 3.44 -18.55
N ASP A 61 3.42 3.83 -19.83
CA ASP A 61 4.56 4.57 -20.41
C ASP A 61 4.87 5.86 -19.65
N ASP A 62 3.85 6.60 -19.20
CA ASP A 62 4.01 7.85 -18.44
C ASP A 62 4.62 7.62 -17.05
N VAL A 63 4.27 6.50 -16.39
CA VAL A 63 4.84 6.10 -15.11
C VAL A 63 6.29 5.65 -15.29
N GLN A 64 6.59 4.84 -16.30
CA GLN A 64 7.95 4.40 -16.60
C GLN A 64 8.88 5.58 -16.93
N GLU A 65 8.43 6.50 -17.79
CA GLU A 65 9.20 7.70 -18.14
C GLU A 65 9.48 8.56 -16.91
N GLN A 66 8.51 8.69 -16.00
CA GLN A 66 8.68 9.44 -14.77
C GLN A 66 9.61 8.74 -13.75
N LEU A 67 9.58 7.41 -13.67
CA LEU A 67 10.53 6.63 -12.86
C LEU A 67 11.97 6.80 -13.39
N VAL A 68 12.17 6.70 -14.70
CA VAL A 68 13.46 6.93 -15.34
C VAL A 68 13.93 8.37 -15.15
N ALA A 69 13.04 9.35 -15.25
CA ALA A 69 13.35 10.76 -14.99
C ALA A 69 13.80 11.01 -13.53
N GLN A 70 13.36 10.19 -12.58
CA GLN A 70 13.81 10.20 -11.19
C GLN A 70 15.08 9.37 -10.96
N GLY A 71 15.63 8.74 -12.00
CA GLY A 71 16.83 7.90 -11.93
C GLY A 71 16.57 6.49 -11.39
N VAL A 72 15.33 6.03 -11.41
CA VAL A 72 14.93 4.69 -10.97
C VAL A 72 14.82 3.76 -12.18
N ASP A 73 15.45 2.58 -12.09
CA ASP A 73 15.34 1.54 -13.11
C ASP A 73 13.98 0.80 -12.97
N PRO A 74 13.12 0.78 -14.01
CA PRO A 74 11.86 0.05 -13.98
C PRO A 74 12.03 -1.44 -13.60
N ALA A 75 13.11 -2.08 -14.03
CA ALA A 75 13.37 -3.49 -13.71
C ALA A 75 13.64 -3.71 -12.22
N GLU A 76 14.25 -2.73 -11.55
CA GLU A 76 14.45 -2.76 -10.10
C GLU A 76 13.11 -2.64 -9.37
N VAL A 77 12.23 -1.77 -9.83
CA VAL A 77 10.89 -1.57 -9.23
C VAL A 77 10.05 -2.84 -9.35
N GLU A 78 10.05 -3.50 -10.51
CA GLU A 78 9.36 -4.77 -10.70
C GLU A 78 9.85 -5.85 -9.73
N ALA A 79 11.17 -5.98 -9.56
CA ALA A 79 11.76 -6.93 -8.62
C ALA A 79 11.34 -6.64 -7.16
N ARG A 80 11.16 -5.35 -6.82
CA ARG A 80 10.73 -4.92 -5.47
C ARG A 80 9.25 -5.21 -5.24
N VAL A 81 8.41 -4.97 -6.23
CA VAL A 81 6.98 -5.33 -6.19
C VAL A 81 6.79 -6.85 -6.08
N ALA A 82 7.59 -7.63 -6.81
CA ALA A 82 7.58 -9.09 -6.71
C ALA A 82 8.01 -9.60 -5.32
N ALA A 83 8.83 -8.83 -4.60
CA ALA A 83 9.28 -9.15 -3.24
C ALA A 83 8.30 -8.67 -2.13
N LEU A 84 7.26 -7.91 -2.46
CA LEU A 84 6.28 -7.44 -1.47
C LEU A 84 5.47 -8.61 -0.89
N SER A 85 5.22 -8.56 0.41
CA SER A 85 4.25 -9.46 1.04
C SER A 85 2.84 -9.15 0.56
N ASP A 86 1.95 -10.11 0.69
CA ASP A 86 0.56 -10.01 0.22
C ASP A 86 -0.19 -8.84 0.87
N ALA A 87 0.08 -8.55 2.14
CA ALA A 87 -0.51 -7.41 2.85
C ALA A 87 0.05 -6.06 2.37
N GLU A 88 1.34 -5.99 2.06
CA GLU A 88 1.96 -4.78 1.53
C GLU A 88 1.50 -4.47 0.10
N ALA A 89 1.30 -5.50 -0.73
CA ALA A 89 0.73 -5.35 -2.06
C ALA A 89 -0.70 -4.81 -1.99
N ALA A 90 -1.55 -5.34 -1.11
CA ALA A 90 -2.91 -4.83 -0.93
C ALA A 90 -2.93 -3.35 -0.47
N GLN A 91 -2.09 -3.00 0.50
CA GLN A 91 -1.99 -1.61 0.98
C GLN A 91 -1.44 -0.65 -0.09
N MET A 92 -0.53 -1.12 -0.94
CA MET A 92 0.02 -0.33 -2.04
C MET A 92 -1.01 -0.14 -3.16
N ALA A 93 -1.75 -1.19 -3.53
CA ALA A 93 -2.81 -1.11 -4.52
C ALA A 93 -3.90 -0.09 -4.12
N ASP A 94 -4.34 -0.12 -2.85
CA ASP A 94 -5.35 0.81 -2.32
C ASP A 94 -4.85 2.27 -2.34
N GLN A 95 -3.56 2.49 -2.05
CA GLN A 95 -2.96 3.83 -2.16
C GLN A 95 -2.86 4.29 -3.61
N LEU A 96 -2.47 3.42 -4.54
CA LEU A 96 -2.38 3.76 -5.97
C LEU A 96 -3.75 4.10 -6.56
N GLU A 97 -4.83 3.49 -6.07
CA GLU A 97 -6.21 3.79 -6.49
C GLU A 97 -6.70 5.14 -5.96
N GLN A 98 -6.23 5.56 -4.78
CA GLN A 98 -6.53 6.87 -4.21
C GLN A 98 -5.74 8.01 -4.85
N LEU A 99 -4.61 7.70 -5.50
CA LEU A 99 -3.86 8.69 -6.25
C LEU A 99 -4.61 9.00 -7.54
N PRO A 100 -4.91 10.28 -7.85
CA PRO A 100 -5.49 10.66 -9.11
C PRO A 100 -4.50 10.38 -10.24
N ALA A 101 -4.57 9.17 -10.78
CA ALA A 101 -3.80 8.67 -11.91
C ALA A 101 -4.09 9.42 -13.24
N GLY A 102 -4.91 10.47 -13.16
CA GLY A 102 -5.53 11.24 -14.24
C GLY A 102 -5.01 12.67 -14.41
N ALA A 103 -3.85 13.02 -13.84
CA ALA A 103 -3.08 14.18 -14.32
C ALA A 103 -2.15 13.79 -15.48
N SER A 104 -2.51 12.78 -16.28
CA SER A 104 -1.80 12.47 -17.52
C SER A 104 -1.88 13.67 -18.46
N VAL A 105 -0.93 13.77 -19.39
CA VAL A 105 -0.95 14.75 -20.48
C VAL A 105 -2.32 14.77 -21.16
N VAL A 106 -2.98 13.62 -21.29
CA VAL A 106 -4.32 13.49 -21.88
C VAL A 106 -5.38 14.19 -21.02
N GLY A 107 -5.36 14.02 -19.70
CA GLY A 107 -6.28 14.71 -18.78
C GLY A 107 -6.08 16.23 -18.79
N ALA A 108 -4.83 16.68 -18.80
CA ALA A 108 -4.50 18.10 -18.90
C ALA A 108 -4.93 18.70 -20.25
N LEU A 109 -4.65 18.01 -21.37
CA LEU A 109 -5.09 18.43 -22.71
C LEU A 109 -6.62 18.46 -22.83
N PHE A 110 -7.31 17.48 -22.24
CA PHE A 110 -8.77 17.45 -22.20
C PHE A 110 -9.34 18.61 -21.38
N ALA A 111 -8.75 18.92 -20.22
CA ALA A 111 -9.17 20.06 -19.41
C ALA A 111 -8.96 21.39 -20.16
N VAL A 112 -7.81 21.58 -20.81
CA VAL A 112 -7.54 22.76 -21.66
C VAL A 112 -8.56 22.85 -22.79
N PHE A 113 -8.84 21.72 -23.46
CA PHE A 113 -9.86 21.65 -24.51
C PHE A 113 -11.25 22.07 -24.01
N VAL A 114 -11.70 21.55 -22.87
CA VAL A 114 -13.01 21.89 -22.27
C VAL A 114 -13.08 23.36 -21.87
N ILE A 115 -12.03 23.90 -21.25
CA ILE A 115 -11.97 25.32 -20.88
C ILE A 115 -12.11 26.19 -22.13
N LEU A 116 -11.32 25.91 -23.18
CA LEU A 116 -11.37 26.65 -24.44
C LEU A 116 -12.74 26.51 -25.11
N LEU A 117 -13.35 25.33 -25.09
CA LEU A 117 -14.66 25.10 -25.68
C LEU A 117 -15.74 25.93 -24.98
N VAL A 118 -15.74 25.96 -23.64
CA VAL A 118 -16.70 26.74 -22.85
C VAL A 118 -16.53 28.23 -23.11
N THR A 119 -15.29 28.75 -23.13
CA THR A 119 -15.04 30.17 -23.43
C THR A 119 -15.42 30.54 -24.86
N ASP A 120 -15.38 29.61 -25.80
CA ASP A 120 -15.79 29.81 -27.19
C ASP A 120 -17.31 29.92 -27.32
N ILE A 121 -18.07 29.04 -26.64
CA ILE A 121 -19.54 29.07 -26.60
C ILE A 121 -20.03 30.36 -25.91
N LEU A 122 -19.31 30.84 -24.90
CA LEU A 122 -19.59 32.12 -24.23
C LEU A 122 -19.22 33.35 -25.11
N GLY A 123 -18.54 33.14 -26.24
CA GLY A 123 -18.09 34.20 -27.14
C GLY A 123 -16.88 35.00 -26.62
N LEU A 124 -16.19 34.49 -25.59
CA LEU A 124 -14.96 35.10 -25.06
C LEU A 124 -13.73 34.75 -25.90
N THR A 125 -13.76 33.62 -26.60
CA THR A 125 -12.70 33.19 -27.53
C THR A 125 -13.27 32.88 -28.92
N ASN A 126 -12.39 32.64 -29.89
CA ASN A 126 -12.74 32.21 -31.26
C ASN A 126 -11.76 31.14 -31.75
N VAL A 127 -11.70 30.03 -31.03
CA VAL A 127 -10.76 28.93 -31.27
C VAL A 127 -11.39 27.83 -32.11
N PHE A 128 -12.67 27.51 -31.90
CA PHE A 128 -13.35 26.44 -32.61
C PHE A 128 -14.33 26.99 -33.66
N PRO A 129 -14.25 26.58 -34.94
CA PRO A 129 -15.12 27.12 -35.99
C PRO A 129 -16.54 26.54 -35.98
N PHE A 130 -16.78 25.46 -35.22
CA PHE A 130 -18.05 24.72 -35.16
C PHE A 130 -18.98 25.15 -34.02
N THR A 131 -18.53 26.04 -33.13
CA THR A 131 -19.31 26.60 -32.02
C THR A 131 -20.17 27.79 -32.43
N ARG A 132 -20.19 28.11 -33.74
CA ARG A 132 -20.90 29.22 -34.36
C ARG A 132 -22.19 28.77 -35.04
#